data_AF-A0A960T2I8-F1
#
_entry.id   AF-A0A960T2I8-F1
#
_cell.length_a   1.000
_cell.length_b   1.000
_cell.length_c   1.000
_cell.angle_alpha   90.00
_cell.angle_beta   90.00
_cell.angle_gamma   90.00
#
_symmetry.space_group_name_H-M   'P 1'
#
loop_
_entity.id
_entity.type
_entity.pdbx_description
1 polymer ?
#
loop_
_entity_poly.entity_id
_entity_poly.type
_entity_poly.pdbx_seq_one_letter_code
_entity_poly.pdbx_strand_id
1 'polypeptide(L)'
;MSFEMKAILLGGLMALPSAVWAECPVAADVAHGVFLRTADGSTELHRETAPGRLAVRIKFADGEGSIMDYAHGLYAIGSVPVSQGVPQPGDTMVFTEARQAM
;
A
#
# COMPACT_ATOMS: atom_id res chain seq x y z
N MET A 1 17.73 68.63 -13.14
CA MET A 1 17.19 67.72 -12.11
C MET A 1 16.25 66.76 -12.84
N SER A 2 16.79 65.75 -13.51
CA SER A 2 17.17 64.41 -13.01
C SER A 2 16.05 63.41 -13.29
N PHE A 3 16.32 62.53 -14.27
CA PHE A 3 15.63 61.27 -14.55
C PHE A 3 15.63 60.38 -13.30
N GLU A 4 14.48 59.85 -12.88
CA GLU A 4 14.41 58.69 -11.98
C GLU A 4 13.49 57.63 -12.60
N MET A 5 14.18 56.69 -13.23
CA MET A 5 13.75 55.38 -13.68
C MET A 5 13.45 54.49 -12.48
N LYS A 6 12.23 53.94 -12.35
CA LYS A 6 11.94 52.78 -11.50
C LYS A 6 10.90 51.88 -12.18
N ALA A 7 11.37 51.17 -13.19
CA ALA A 7 10.78 49.90 -13.60
C ALA A 7 11.20 48.85 -12.54
N ILE A 8 10.25 48.36 -11.74
CA ILE A 8 10.47 47.20 -10.88
C ILE A 8 9.26 46.26 -11.04
N LEU A 9 9.36 45.42 -12.08
CA LEU A 9 9.05 43.98 -12.09
C LEU A 9 7.97 43.49 -11.09
N LEU A 10 6.69 43.58 -11.47
CA LEU A 10 5.65 42.67 -10.97
C LEU A 10 5.47 41.53 -12.00
N GLY A 11 6.37 40.56 -11.97
CA GLY A 11 6.33 39.43 -12.89
C GLY A 11 7.17 38.28 -12.37
N GLY A 12 6.69 37.58 -11.35
CA GLY A 12 7.44 36.46 -10.78
C GLY A 12 6.81 35.87 -9.53
N LEU A 13 5.53 35.49 -9.59
CA LEU A 13 4.88 34.76 -8.48
C LEU A 13 4.03 33.57 -8.98
N MET A 14 4.47 32.87 -10.03
CA MET A 14 3.81 31.64 -10.51
C MET A 14 4.81 30.54 -10.88
N ALA A 15 5.70 30.21 -9.95
CA ALA A 15 6.49 28.98 -10.05
C ALA A 15 6.86 28.51 -8.64
N LEU A 16 5.87 28.39 -7.76
CA LEU A 16 6.05 27.52 -6.60
C LEU A 16 5.95 26.10 -7.14
N PRO A 17 7.02 25.27 -7.05
CA PRO A 17 6.90 23.87 -7.38
C PRO A 17 5.78 23.31 -6.52
N SER A 18 4.77 22.72 -7.15
CA SER A 18 3.74 21.94 -6.48
C SER A 18 4.45 21.06 -5.46
N ALA A 19 4.09 21.23 -4.19
CA ALA A 19 4.58 20.38 -3.12
C ALA A 19 4.56 18.93 -3.62
N VAL A 20 5.70 18.25 -3.52
CA VAL A 20 5.78 16.82 -3.76
C VAL A 20 5.06 16.19 -2.57
N TRP A 21 3.73 16.11 -2.65
CA TRP A 21 2.99 15.17 -1.83
C TRP A 21 3.53 13.81 -2.23
N ALA A 22 4.03 13.04 -1.27
CA ALA A 22 4.32 11.63 -1.53
C ALA A 22 3.06 11.05 -2.19
N GLU A 23 3.16 10.68 -3.47
CA GLU A 23 2.03 10.21 -4.24
C GLU A 23 1.48 9.00 -3.49
N CYS A 24 0.23 9.12 -3.01
CA CYS A 24 -0.40 8.02 -2.32
C CYS A 24 -0.49 6.85 -3.31
N PRO A 25 -0.25 5.60 -2.85
CA PRO A 25 -0.32 4.45 -3.72
C PRO A 25 -1.67 4.42 -4.46
N VAL A 26 -1.61 4.20 -5.76
CA VAL A 26 -2.78 4.01 -6.62
C VAL A 26 -3.03 2.52 -6.83
N ALA A 27 -4.22 2.20 -7.35
CA ALA A 27 -4.61 0.81 -7.57
C ALA A 27 -3.61 0.02 -8.43
N ALA A 28 -2.89 0.66 -9.36
CA ALA A 28 -1.89 -0.01 -10.19
C ALA A 28 -0.64 -0.46 -9.39
N ASP A 29 -0.35 0.17 -8.26
CA ASP A 29 0.87 -0.11 -7.48
C ASP A 29 0.82 -1.48 -6.80
N VAL A 30 -0.37 -2.05 -6.59
CA VAL A 30 -0.53 -3.39 -5.98
C VAL A 30 0.09 -4.50 -6.82
N ALA A 31 0.31 -4.27 -8.13
CA ALA A 31 1.03 -5.21 -8.98
C ALA A 31 2.51 -5.34 -8.57
N HIS A 32 3.09 -4.25 -8.07
CA HIS A 32 4.48 -4.18 -7.58
C HIS A 32 4.56 -4.41 -6.07
N GLY A 33 3.46 -4.17 -5.36
CA GLY A 33 3.33 -4.33 -3.92
C GLY A 33 3.26 -2.97 -3.23
N VAL A 34 2.28 -2.81 -2.34
CA VAL A 34 2.11 -1.62 -1.51
C VAL A 34 2.45 -1.98 -0.08
N PHE A 35 3.46 -1.32 0.47
CA PHE A 35 3.89 -1.50 1.85
C PHE A 35 3.30 -0.39 2.72
N LEU A 36 2.56 -0.78 3.76
CA LEU A 36 1.99 0.13 4.75
C LEU A 36 2.65 -0.13 6.09
N ARG A 37 2.96 0.96 6.80
CA ARG A 37 3.33 0.91 8.22
C ARG A 37 2.25 1.62 9.00
N THR A 38 1.68 0.93 9.97
CA THR A 38 0.64 1.45 10.84
C THR A 38 1.25 2.15 12.05
N ALA A 39 0.44 2.93 12.76
CA ALA A 39 0.88 3.65 13.96
C ALA A 39 1.25 2.73 15.13
N ASP A 40 0.69 1.51 15.17
CA ASP A 40 0.99 0.52 16.20
C ASP A 40 2.29 -0.27 15.93
N GLY A 41 3.01 0.08 14.86
CA GLY A 41 4.27 -0.56 14.49
C GLY A 41 4.11 -1.85 13.69
N SER A 42 2.89 -2.29 13.41
CA SER A 42 2.66 -3.35 12.44
C SER A 42 2.95 -2.89 11.01
N THR A 43 3.16 -3.87 10.13
CA THR A 43 3.44 -3.62 8.72
C THR A 43 2.60 -4.54 7.86
N GLU A 44 2.11 -4.02 6.76
CA GLU A 44 1.31 -4.76 5.79
C GLU A 44 1.94 -4.65 4.40
N LEU A 45 2.05 -5.77 3.70
CA LEU A 45 2.42 -5.80 2.29
C LEU A 45 1.23 -6.33 1.49
N HIS A 46 0.63 -5.45 0.69
CA HIS A 46 -0.50 -5.73 -0.19
C HIS A 46 0.01 -6.00 -1.60
N ARG A 47 -0.25 -7.18 -2.17
CA ARG A 47 0.23 -7.51 -3.51
C ARG A 47 -0.76 -8.38 -4.28
N GLU A 48 -1.00 -8.04 -5.54
CA GLU A 48 -1.77 -8.90 -6.44
C GLU A 48 -0.99 -10.18 -6.75
N THR A 49 -1.64 -11.33 -6.57
CA THR A 49 -1.02 -12.66 -6.80
C THR A 49 -1.56 -13.34 -8.07
N ALA A 50 -2.77 -12.96 -8.49
CA ALA A 50 -3.41 -13.35 -9.73
C ALA A 50 -4.53 -12.33 -10.04
N PRO A 51 -5.08 -12.28 -11.28
CA PRO A 51 -6.16 -11.38 -11.62
C PRO A 51 -7.32 -11.45 -10.60
N GLY A 52 -7.58 -10.35 -9.90
CA GLY A 52 -8.64 -10.26 -8.89
C GLY A 52 -8.33 -10.98 -7.57
N ARG A 53 -7.08 -11.38 -7.33
CA ARG A 53 -6.60 -12.02 -6.09
C ARG A 53 -5.49 -11.17 -5.45
N LEU A 54 -5.68 -10.80 -4.20
CA LEU A 54 -4.75 -9.96 -3.45
C LEU A 54 -4.27 -10.73 -2.22
N ALA A 55 -2.96 -10.84 -2.03
CA ALA A 55 -2.39 -11.31 -0.78
C ALA A 55 -1.96 -10.12 0.08
N VAL A 56 -2.34 -10.14 1.35
CA VAL A 56 -1.93 -9.17 2.36
C VAL A 56 -1.10 -9.90 3.40
N ARG A 57 0.19 -9.57 3.48
CA ARG A 57 1.09 -10.09 4.51
C ARG A 57 1.16 -9.09 5.64
N ILE A 58 0.66 -9.48 6.79
CA ILE A 58 0.65 -8.68 8.01
C ILE A 58 1.76 -9.19 8.91
N LYS A 59 2.58 -8.28 9.42
CA LYS A 59 3.55 -8.54 10.49
C LYS A 59 3.23 -7.61 11.64
N PHE A 60 2.88 -8.19 12.79
CA PHE A 60 2.63 -7.48 14.02
C PHE A 60 3.96 -7.08 14.70
N ALA A 61 3.87 -6.14 15.65
CA ALA A 61 5.03 -5.60 16.33
C ALA A 61 5.79 -6.65 17.17
N ASP A 62 5.09 -7.69 17.63
CA ASP A 62 5.67 -8.84 18.36
C ASP A 62 6.38 -9.87 17.44
N GLY A 63 6.33 -9.66 16.13
CA GLY A 63 6.96 -10.53 15.14
C GLY A 63 6.08 -11.66 14.62
N GLU A 64 4.89 -11.86 15.20
CA GLU A 64 3.85 -12.73 14.67
C GLU A 64 3.17 -12.08 13.46
N GLY A 65 2.32 -12.81 12.77
CA GLY A 65 1.65 -12.28 11.59
C GLY A 65 0.65 -13.23 10.96
N SER A 66 0.17 -12.82 9.80
CA SER A 66 -0.71 -13.64 8.96
C SER A 66 -0.55 -13.27 7.50
N ILE A 67 -0.78 -14.24 6.62
CA ILE A 67 -1.02 -14.02 5.21
C ILE A 67 -2.51 -14.18 4.98
N MET A 68 -3.17 -13.10 4.54
CA MET A 68 -4.57 -13.11 4.17
C MET A 68 -4.70 -13.08 2.66
N ASP A 69 -5.48 -14.01 2.11
CA ASP A 69 -5.84 -14.00 0.70
C ASP A 69 -7.22 -13.38 0.54
N TYR A 70 -7.35 -12.48 -0.43
CA TYR A 70 -8.58 -11.81 -0.79
C TYR A 70 -8.94 -12.06 -2.25
N ALA A 71 -10.23 -12.19 -2.52
CA ALA A 71 -10.81 -12.15 -3.85
C ALA A 71 -11.57 -10.83 -4.06
N HIS A 72 -11.45 -10.25 -5.26
CA HIS A 72 -12.04 -8.96 -5.63
C HIS A 72 -11.74 -7.83 -4.61
N GLY A 73 -10.58 -7.88 -3.99
CA GLY A 73 -10.07 -6.88 -3.04
C GLY A 73 -10.74 -6.82 -1.66
N LEU A 74 -11.87 -7.49 -1.44
CA LEU A 74 -12.66 -7.34 -0.19
C LEU A 74 -13.05 -8.67 0.47
N TYR A 75 -13.11 -9.77 -0.29
CA TYR A 75 -13.54 -11.05 0.25
C TYR A 75 -12.35 -11.85 0.74
N ALA A 76 -12.13 -11.89 2.06
CA ALA A 76 -11.16 -12.79 2.65
C ALA A 76 -11.56 -14.24 2.35
N ILE A 77 -10.68 -14.99 1.70
CA ILE A 77 -10.93 -16.39 1.31
C ILE A 77 -10.12 -17.37 2.14
N GLY A 78 -9.01 -16.92 2.71
CA GLY A 78 -8.18 -17.72 3.59
C GLY A 78 -7.23 -16.86 4.43
N SER A 79 -6.77 -17.45 5.52
CA SER A 79 -5.75 -16.88 6.39
C SER A 79 -4.79 -17.97 6.83
N VAL A 80 -3.50 -17.72 6.61
CA VAL A 80 -2.41 -18.59 7.08
C VAL A 80 -1.66 -17.84 8.18
N PRO A 81 -1.62 -18.35 9.42
CA PRO A 81 -0.85 -17.72 10.48
C PRO A 81 0.65 -17.81 10.17
N VAL A 82 1.40 -16.81 10.63
CA VAL A 82 2.86 -16.72 10.48
C VAL A 82 3.46 -16.54 11.86
N SER A 83 4.33 -17.47 12.25
CA SER A 83 5.08 -17.38 13.51
C SER A 83 6.56 -17.41 13.24
N GLN A 84 7.31 -16.50 13.88
CA GLN A 84 8.75 -16.32 13.66
C GLN A 84 9.12 -16.17 12.17
N GLY A 85 8.25 -15.51 11.40
CA GLY A 85 8.42 -15.30 9.95
C GLY A 85 8.15 -16.53 9.08
N VAL A 86 7.73 -17.65 9.66
CA VAL A 86 7.42 -18.89 8.96
C VAL A 86 5.90 -19.08 8.91
N PRO A 87 5.29 -19.19 7.70
CA PRO A 87 3.89 -19.57 7.56
C PRO A 87 3.63 -20.94 8.19
N GLN A 88 2.47 -21.11 8.82
CA GLN A 88 2.02 -22.34 9.46
C GLN A 88 0.82 -22.91 8.68
N PRO A 89 1.04 -23.69 7.60
CA PRO A 89 -0.05 -24.12 6.72
C PRO A 89 -1.04 -25.08 7.39
N GLY A 90 -0.59 -25.81 8.42
CA GLY A 90 -1.43 -26.72 9.20
C GLY A 90 -2.57 -26.02 9.95
N ASP A 91 -2.43 -24.71 10.18
CA ASP A 91 -3.37 -23.90 10.96
C ASP A 91 -4.16 -22.93 10.06
N THR A 92 -4.26 -23.24 8.76
CA THR A 92 -4.95 -22.41 7.78
C THR A 92 -6.46 -22.38 8.05
N MET A 93 -7.03 -21.18 8.07
CA MET A 93 -8.48 -20.98 8.06
C MET A 93 -8.94 -20.67 6.63
N VAL A 94 -9.99 -21.36 6.16
CA VAL A 94 -10.63 -21.10 4.86
C VAL A 94 -12.03 -20.55 5.11
N PHE A 95 -12.33 -19.37 4.57
CA PHE A 95 -13.58 -18.65 4.86
C PHE A 95 -14.63 -18.82 3.77
N THR A 96 -14.20 -19.01 2.53
CA THR A 96 -15.05 -19.46 1.43
C THR A 96 -14.29 -20.52 0.67
N GLU A 97 -15.00 -21.54 0.18
CA GLU A 97 -14.42 -22.41 -0.83
C GLU A 97 -14.14 -21.53 -2.05
N ALA A 98 -12.86 -21.19 -2.26
CA ALA A 98 -12.44 -20.63 -3.52
C ALA A 98 -12.76 -21.71 -4.56
N ARG A 99 -13.93 -21.61 -5.21
CA ARG A 99 -14.26 -22.44 -6.35
C ARG A 99 -13.08 -22.25 -7.31
N GLN A 100 -12.23 -23.28 -7.42
CA GLN A 100 -11.05 -23.20 -8.27
C GLN A 100 -11.59 -22.87 -9.66
N ALA A 101 -11.23 -21.70 -10.17
CA ALA A 101 -11.49 -21.38 -11.56
C ALA A 101 -10.61 -22.34 -12.35
N MET A 102 -11.24 -23.42 -12.81
CA MET A 102 -10.71 -24.37 -13.79
C MET A 102 -10.52 -23.66 -15.13
#